data_AF-A0A8H3J8A8-F1
#
_entry.id   AF-A0A8H3J8A8-F1
#
_cell.length_a   1.000
_cell.length_b   1.000
_cell.length_c   1.000
_cell.angle_alpha   90.00
_cell.angle_beta   90.00
_cell.angle_gamma   90.00
#
_symmetry.space_group_name_H-M   'P 1'
#
loop_
_entity.id
_entity.type
_entity.pdbx_description
1 polymer ?
#
loop_
_entity_poly.entity_id
_entity_poly.type
_entity_poly.pdbx_seq_one_letter_code
_entity_poly.pdbx_strand_id
1 'polypeptide(L)'
;MEALKAGKHVLLEKPSTSNAIDARKLFLENAYLNPSMEIDGSGTVPPVLLEAVHNRFHPAFQKFLSLLDKPNIDQVRTTHHFPRGYFAADNIRFDYDLAGGKGDQRIDEAFSAKWRFPNGGVGSIEADLVATSGFWLTSWMPAIRSPMCEVTHREVTVPETALEGKQHVKTRTVTFWNSSLPSFWHRIDVVDDHVIRNVPDGKVEKKWSEREYVKAYQGDVGDASWTSYRHQLEQFVNKVRGRESAGVWIDGDDSVRQMEMIDSAYRKAGLPVRPGSTYEGS
;
A
#
# COMPACT_ATOMS: atom_id res chain seq x y z
N MET A 1 4.57 8.66 21.93
CA MET A 1 3.89 9.60 22.84
C MET A 1 4.87 10.55 23.51
N GLU A 2 5.84 10.07 24.31
CA GLU A 2 6.83 10.94 25.01
C GLU A 2 7.54 11.99 24.13
N ALA A 3 7.98 11.62 22.93
CA ALA A 3 8.63 12.56 22.01
C ALA A 3 7.70 13.72 21.60
N LEU A 4 6.42 13.41 21.32
CA LEU A 4 5.41 14.41 20.95
C LEU A 4 5.06 15.30 22.15
N LYS A 5 4.95 14.72 23.36
CA LYS A 5 4.79 15.48 24.62
C LYS A 5 5.92 16.48 24.84
N ALA A 6 7.14 16.11 24.46
CA ALA A 6 8.32 16.99 24.49
C ALA A 6 8.42 17.95 23.28
N GLY A 7 7.37 18.08 22.46
CA GLY A 7 7.34 18.96 21.29
C GLY A 7 8.24 18.53 20.12
N LYS A 8 8.71 17.28 20.09
CA LYS A 8 9.62 16.78 19.04
C LYS A 8 8.83 16.22 17.87
N HIS A 9 9.26 16.54 16.65
CA HIS A 9 8.77 15.87 15.44
C HIS A 9 9.20 14.40 15.42
N VAL A 10 8.35 13.51 14.91
CA VAL A 10 8.55 12.06 14.91
C VAL A 10 8.29 11.49 13.52
N LEU A 11 9.29 10.80 12.96
CA LEU A 11 9.15 9.89 11.84
C LEU A 11 9.14 8.46 12.40
N LEU A 12 8.01 7.77 12.31
CA LEU A 12 7.75 6.52 13.00
C LEU A 12 7.71 5.34 12.01
N GLU A 13 8.54 4.33 12.22
CA GLU A 13 8.58 3.13 11.36
C GLU A 13 7.25 2.38 11.32
N LYS A 14 6.93 1.80 10.16
CA LYS A 14 5.68 1.07 9.92
C LYS A 14 5.81 -0.43 10.27
N PRO A 15 4.74 -1.09 10.74
CA PRO A 15 3.51 -0.45 11.23
C PRO A 15 3.79 0.30 12.54
N SER A 16 3.23 1.49 12.65
CA SER A 16 3.40 2.40 13.79
C SER A 16 2.70 1.91 15.06
N THR A 17 1.67 1.08 14.90
CA THR A 17 0.84 0.55 15.97
C THR A 17 0.35 -0.86 15.63
N SER A 18 -0.08 -1.61 16.65
CA SER A 18 -0.49 -3.01 16.49
C SER A 18 -1.92 -3.19 15.99
N ASN A 19 -2.82 -2.22 16.24
CA ASN A 19 -4.25 -2.29 15.92
C ASN A 19 -4.83 -0.90 15.65
N ALA A 20 -6.09 -0.86 15.19
CA ALA A 20 -6.75 0.40 14.82
C ALA A 20 -7.03 1.33 16.01
N ILE A 21 -7.21 0.77 17.22
CA ILE A 21 -7.47 1.55 18.44
C ILE A 21 -6.25 2.40 18.77
N ASP A 22 -5.07 1.78 18.76
CA ASP A 22 -3.82 2.49 19.04
C ASP A 22 -3.46 3.48 17.93
N ALA A 23 -3.70 3.12 16.66
CA ALA A 23 -3.54 4.04 15.54
C ALA A 23 -4.38 5.31 15.73
N ARG A 24 -5.66 5.14 16.09
CA ARG A 24 -6.58 6.25 16.34
C ARG A 24 -6.12 7.13 17.50
N LYS A 25 -5.72 6.50 18.62
CA LYS A 25 -5.15 7.21 19.76
C LYS A 25 -3.92 8.03 19.39
N LEU A 26 -3.02 7.45 18.59
CA LEU A 26 -1.75 8.08 18.23
C LEU A 26 -1.91 9.24 17.24
N PHE A 27 -2.74 9.07 16.22
CA PHE A 27 -2.82 10.00 15.09
C PHE A 27 -3.98 10.99 15.16
N LEU A 28 -5.15 10.57 15.68
CA LEU A 28 -6.38 11.37 15.61
C LEU A 28 -6.80 11.95 16.96
N GLU A 29 -6.54 11.24 18.06
CA GLU A 29 -6.96 11.66 19.42
C GLU A 29 -5.80 12.27 20.23
N ASN A 30 -4.58 12.22 19.70
CA ASN A 30 -3.40 12.72 20.39
C ASN A 30 -3.40 14.25 20.46
N ALA A 31 -3.65 14.78 21.66
CA ALA A 31 -3.72 16.20 21.93
C ALA A 31 -2.48 16.98 21.44
N TYR A 32 -1.28 16.38 21.51
CA TYR A 32 -0.03 17.03 21.08
C TYR A 32 0.03 17.29 19.57
N LEU A 33 -0.83 16.66 18.75
CA LEU A 33 -0.90 16.89 17.30
C LEU A 33 -2.00 17.90 16.92
N ASN A 34 -2.79 18.37 17.89
CA ASN A 34 -3.93 19.23 17.62
C ASN A 34 -3.48 20.67 17.28
N PRO A 35 -3.77 21.18 16.07
CA PRO A 35 -3.41 22.54 15.65
C PRO A 35 -4.11 23.64 16.44
N SER A 36 -5.20 23.33 17.15
CA SER A 36 -5.92 24.27 18.01
C SER A 36 -5.32 24.38 19.42
N MET A 37 -4.33 23.56 19.79
CA MET A 37 -3.64 23.73 21.06
C MET A 37 -2.52 24.77 20.95
N GLU A 38 -2.79 25.98 21.45
CA GLU A 38 -1.72 26.81 21.99
C GLU A 38 -1.25 26.15 23.29
N ILE A 39 -0.12 25.44 23.25
CA ILE A 39 0.33 24.62 24.39
C ILE A 39 0.64 25.48 25.64
N ASP A 40 0.91 26.77 25.47
CA ASP A 40 1.36 27.67 26.54
C ASP A 40 1.26 29.17 26.20
N GLY A 41 0.54 29.57 25.14
CA GLY A 41 0.53 30.95 24.65
C GLY A 41 1.85 31.43 24.03
N SER A 42 2.85 30.54 23.83
CA SER A 42 4.12 30.86 23.16
C SER A 42 4.06 30.82 21.63
N GLY A 43 2.90 30.44 21.05
CA GLY A 43 2.75 30.25 19.61
C GLY A 43 3.42 28.98 19.07
N THR A 44 3.63 27.95 19.91
CA THR A 44 4.28 26.70 19.48
C THR A 44 3.44 25.97 18.42
N VAL A 45 4.05 25.68 17.28
CA VAL A 45 3.44 24.84 16.24
C VAL A 45 3.45 23.38 16.72
N PRO A 46 2.36 22.62 16.58
CA PRO A 46 2.35 21.20 16.96
C PRO A 46 3.47 20.41 16.27
N PRO A 47 4.09 19.43 16.96
CA PRO A 47 5.03 18.53 16.32
C PRO A 47 4.41 17.80 15.13
N VAL A 48 5.28 17.40 14.21
CA VAL A 48 4.90 16.65 13.01
C VAL A 48 5.09 15.17 13.32
N LEU A 49 4.04 14.37 13.16
CA LEU A 49 4.11 12.91 13.18
C LEU A 49 3.87 12.39 11.77
N LEU A 50 4.72 11.47 11.33
CA LEU A 50 4.55 10.76 10.05
C LEU A 50 4.84 9.27 10.24
N GLU A 51 3.92 8.41 9.78
CA GLU A 51 4.22 6.99 9.60
C GLU A 51 5.08 6.76 8.34
N ALA A 52 6.14 5.99 8.50
CA ALA A 52 7.19 5.81 7.51
C ALA A 52 6.84 4.75 6.44
N VAL A 53 5.84 5.05 5.62
CA VAL A 53 5.48 4.22 4.45
C VAL A 53 6.27 4.66 3.21
N HIS A 54 7.58 4.43 3.26
CA HIS A 54 8.58 5.04 2.37
C HIS A 54 8.30 4.86 0.87
N ASN A 55 7.78 3.72 0.46
CA ASN A 55 7.49 3.44 -0.95
C ASN A 55 6.45 4.38 -1.56
N ARG A 56 5.49 4.90 -0.76
CA ARG A 56 4.48 5.86 -1.24
C ARG A 56 5.10 7.22 -1.61
N PHE A 57 6.28 7.55 -1.09
CA PHE A 57 6.98 8.80 -1.41
C PHE A 57 7.83 8.70 -2.69
N HIS A 58 8.01 7.51 -3.25
CA HIS A 58 8.83 7.33 -4.44
C HIS A 58 8.09 7.77 -5.72
N PRO A 59 8.74 8.44 -6.70
CA PRO A 59 8.10 8.89 -7.95
C PRO A 59 7.39 7.77 -8.73
N ALA A 60 7.93 6.55 -8.71
CA ALA A 60 7.29 5.37 -9.31
C ALA A 60 5.88 5.11 -8.76
N PHE A 61 5.67 5.28 -7.45
CA PHE A 61 4.35 5.08 -6.84
C PHE A 61 3.37 6.17 -7.29
N GLN A 62 3.83 7.42 -7.39
CA GLN A 62 3.03 8.53 -7.89
C GLN A 62 2.65 8.33 -9.37
N LYS A 63 3.61 7.91 -10.21
CA LYS A 63 3.35 7.57 -11.60
C LYS A 63 2.38 6.39 -11.74
N PHE A 64 2.50 5.38 -10.88
CA PHE A 64 1.54 4.28 -10.85
C PHE A 64 0.13 4.78 -10.56
N LEU A 65 -0.06 5.60 -9.51
CA LEU A 65 -1.36 6.18 -9.18
C LEU A 65 -1.93 7.06 -10.29
N SER A 66 -1.08 7.80 -11.02
CA SER A 66 -1.53 8.67 -12.13
C SER A 66 -2.04 7.88 -13.35
N LEU A 67 -1.73 6.58 -13.43
CA LEU A 67 -2.18 5.70 -14.51
C LEU A 67 -3.53 5.03 -14.18
N LEU A 68 -4.05 5.22 -12.97
CA LEU A 68 -5.28 4.61 -12.49
C LEU A 68 -6.47 5.55 -12.66
N ASP A 69 -7.56 5.02 -13.20
CA ASP A 69 -8.89 5.64 -13.18
C ASP A 69 -9.64 5.16 -11.93
N LYS A 70 -9.44 5.88 -10.81
CA LYS A 70 -9.87 5.44 -9.46
C LYS A 70 -11.36 5.07 -9.37
N PRO A 71 -12.32 5.85 -9.92
CA PRO A 71 -13.73 5.47 -9.92
C PRO A 71 -14.01 4.14 -10.63
N ASN A 72 -13.22 3.82 -11.66
CA ASN A 72 -13.40 2.66 -12.53
C ASN A 72 -12.55 1.44 -12.15
N ILE A 73 -11.93 1.42 -10.96
CA ILE A 73 -11.22 0.23 -10.47
C ILE A 73 -12.21 -0.92 -10.21
N ASP A 74 -11.95 -2.07 -10.81
CA ASP A 74 -12.71 -3.30 -10.60
C ASP A 74 -12.02 -4.23 -9.59
N GLN A 75 -10.73 -4.50 -9.80
CA GLN A 75 -9.95 -5.40 -8.96
C GLN A 75 -8.59 -4.81 -8.62
N VAL A 76 -8.15 -5.04 -7.38
CA VAL A 76 -6.78 -4.81 -6.93
C VAL A 76 -6.24 -6.12 -6.35
N ARG A 77 -5.05 -6.53 -6.79
CA ARG A 77 -4.35 -7.71 -6.28
C ARG A 77 -2.94 -7.32 -5.85
N THR A 78 -2.57 -7.68 -4.63
CA THR A 78 -1.21 -7.46 -4.13
C THR A 78 -0.63 -8.77 -3.62
N THR A 79 0.64 -9.03 -3.91
CA THR A 79 1.31 -10.25 -3.45
C THR A 79 2.69 -9.95 -2.86
N HIS A 80 2.99 -10.56 -1.71
CA HIS A 80 4.27 -10.42 -1.02
C HIS A 80 4.78 -11.77 -0.54
N HIS A 81 5.77 -12.34 -1.23
CA HIS A 81 6.32 -13.64 -0.86
C HIS A 81 7.79 -13.51 -0.52
N PHE A 82 8.19 -14.06 0.61
CA PHE A 82 9.58 -14.17 1.03
C PHE A 82 10.00 -15.64 0.96
N PRO A 83 11.17 -15.95 0.37
CA PRO A 83 11.67 -17.31 0.31
C PRO A 83 11.87 -17.88 1.72
N ARG A 84 11.60 -19.17 1.92
CA ARG A 84 11.96 -19.87 3.15
C ARG A 84 13.42 -19.64 3.53
N GLY A 85 13.67 -19.27 4.79
CA GLY A 85 15.00 -19.00 5.34
C GLY A 85 15.49 -17.55 5.15
N TYR A 86 14.70 -16.68 4.53
CA TYR A 86 15.04 -15.27 4.39
C TYR A 86 15.11 -14.52 5.73
N PHE A 87 14.24 -14.88 6.69
CA PHE A 87 14.27 -14.35 8.05
C PHE A 87 14.84 -15.38 9.04
N ALA A 88 15.65 -14.91 10.00
CA ALA A 88 16.10 -15.73 11.12
C ALA A 88 14.92 -16.25 11.94
N ALA A 89 15.05 -17.44 12.54
CA ALA A 89 13.94 -18.11 13.21
C ALA A 89 13.42 -17.39 14.47
N ASP A 90 14.26 -16.57 15.10
CA ASP A 90 14.02 -15.76 16.29
C ASP A 90 13.68 -14.29 15.97
N ASN A 91 13.37 -13.98 14.71
CA ASN A 91 13.04 -12.62 14.31
C ASN A 91 11.73 -12.12 14.97
N ILE A 92 11.68 -10.85 15.36
CA ILE A 92 10.47 -10.22 15.94
C ILE A 92 9.21 -10.35 15.08
N ARG A 93 9.34 -10.56 13.76
CA ARG A 93 8.22 -10.86 12.85
C ARG A 93 7.48 -12.13 13.20
N PHE A 94 8.03 -12.92 14.11
CA PHE A 94 7.52 -14.19 14.57
C PHE A 94 7.01 -14.16 16.02
N ASP A 95 7.04 -13.00 16.66
CA ASP A 95 6.61 -12.82 18.05
C ASP A 95 5.23 -12.14 18.12
N TYR A 96 4.23 -12.87 18.63
CA TYR A 96 2.83 -12.41 18.74
C TYR A 96 2.67 -11.14 19.57
N ASP A 97 3.40 -11.02 20.68
CA ASP A 97 3.28 -9.89 21.60
C ASP A 97 3.86 -8.60 20.99
N LEU A 98 4.72 -8.74 19.99
CA LEU A 98 5.26 -7.65 19.16
C LEU A 98 4.50 -7.47 17.84
N ALA A 99 3.29 -8.02 17.73
CA ALA A 99 2.47 -8.01 16.52
C ALA A 99 3.08 -8.75 15.30
N GLY A 100 4.06 -9.64 15.53
CA GLY A 100 4.56 -10.67 14.60
C GLY A 100 3.86 -12.02 14.81
N GLY A 101 4.30 -13.11 14.19
CA GLY A 101 3.80 -14.45 14.54
C GLY A 101 4.33 -15.63 13.72
N LYS A 102 5.15 -16.47 14.38
CA LYS A 102 5.39 -17.86 14.02
C LYS A 102 5.50 -18.66 15.31
N GLY A 103 4.72 -19.72 15.41
CA GLY A 103 4.60 -20.55 16.62
C GLY A 103 3.35 -20.28 17.44
N ASP A 104 2.63 -19.19 17.14
CA ASP A 104 1.27 -18.95 17.63
C ASP A 104 0.26 -19.29 16.53
N GLN A 105 -0.68 -20.19 16.81
CA GLN A 105 -1.75 -20.55 15.86
C GLN A 105 -2.67 -19.36 15.51
N ARG A 106 -2.52 -18.23 16.20
CA ARG A 106 -3.32 -17.02 16.04
C ARG A 106 -2.73 -16.01 15.04
N ILE A 107 -1.54 -16.23 14.49
CA ILE A 107 -0.94 -15.33 13.46
C ILE A 107 -0.24 -16.10 12.33
N ASP A 108 -0.30 -15.48 11.16
CA ASP A 108 -0.05 -16.03 9.85
C ASP A 108 1.44 -16.01 9.45
N GLU A 109 2.03 -17.21 9.34
CA GLU A 109 3.19 -17.44 8.48
C GLU A 109 2.88 -17.06 7.02
N ALA A 110 1.64 -17.32 6.59
CA ALA A 110 1.08 -16.91 5.30
C ALA A 110 -0.42 -16.57 5.46
N PHE A 111 -0.88 -15.50 4.82
CA PHE A 111 -2.28 -15.08 4.85
C PHE A 111 -2.81 -14.70 3.48
N SER A 112 -4.13 -14.83 3.35
CA SER A 112 -4.87 -14.25 2.23
C SER A 112 -6.11 -13.53 2.76
N ALA A 113 -6.40 -12.37 2.19
CA ALA A 113 -7.59 -11.60 2.55
C ALA A 113 -8.15 -10.88 1.33
N LYS A 114 -9.47 -10.68 1.34
CA LYS A 114 -10.22 -10.06 0.25
C LYS A 114 -11.28 -9.13 0.82
N TRP A 115 -11.33 -7.91 0.30
CA TRP A 115 -12.28 -6.87 0.71
C TRP A 115 -13.05 -6.36 -0.49
N ARG A 116 -14.34 -6.08 -0.27
CA ARG A 116 -15.16 -5.34 -1.23
C ARG A 116 -15.24 -3.88 -0.80
N PHE A 117 -14.96 -2.98 -1.73
CA PHE A 117 -14.95 -1.53 -1.51
C PHE A 117 -16.31 -0.90 -1.87
N PRO A 118 -16.62 0.31 -1.38
CA PRO A 118 -17.90 0.97 -1.63
C PRO A 118 -18.25 1.17 -3.11
N ASN A 119 -17.24 1.31 -3.97
CA ASN A 119 -17.42 1.40 -5.42
C ASN A 119 -17.76 0.04 -6.07
N GLY A 120 -17.93 -1.04 -5.30
CA GLY A 120 -18.18 -2.40 -5.77
C GLY A 120 -16.91 -3.20 -6.12
N GLY A 121 -15.77 -2.52 -6.27
CA GLY A 121 -14.49 -3.13 -6.61
C GLY A 121 -13.95 -4.01 -5.48
N VAL A 122 -12.97 -4.85 -5.79
CA VAL A 122 -12.45 -5.86 -4.87
C VAL A 122 -10.94 -5.79 -4.75
N GLY A 123 -10.46 -5.57 -3.53
CA GLY A 123 -9.03 -5.70 -3.19
C GLY A 123 -8.72 -7.08 -2.62
N SER A 124 -7.57 -7.63 -2.98
CA SER A 124 -7.06 -8.90 -2.47
C SER A 124 -5.57 -8.81 -2.16
N ILE A 125 -5.16 -9.49 -1.10
CA ILE A 125 -3.77 -9.63 -0.71
C ILE A 125 -3.46 -11.10 -0.46
N GLU A 126 -2.26 -11.50 -0.86
CA GLU A 126 -1.64 -12.76 -0.50
C GLU A 126 -0.22 -12.48 -0.01
N ALA A 127 0.13 -12.97 1.17
CA ALA A 127 1.49 -12.88 1.67
C ALA A 127 1.94 -14.19 2.30
N ASP A 128 3.20 -14.52 2.10
CA ASP A 128 3.82 -15.74 2.59
C ASP A 128 5.27 -15.46 3.00
N LEU A 129 5.60 -15.66 4.28
CA LEU A 129 6.93 -15.39 4.83
C LEU A 129 7.92 -16.55 4.61
N VAL A 130 7.46 -17.71 4.14
CA VAL A 130 8.29 -18.92 3.95
C VAL A 130 8.01 -19.63 2.62
N ALA A 131 7.72 -18.85 1.58
CA ALA A 131 7.28 -19.35 0.29
C ALA A 131 8.19 -20.44 -0.29
N THR A 132 7.56 -21.53 -0.74
CA THR A 132 8.21 -22.68 -1.38
C THR A 132 7.76 -22.85 -2.82
N SER A 133 8.50 -23.63 -3.61
CA SER A 133 8.25 -23.83 -5.04
C SER A 133 6.87 -24.40 -5.37
N GLY A 134 6.22 -25.11 -4.44
CA GLY A 134 4.88 -25.69 -4.64
C GLY A 134 4.79 -26.81 -5.70
N PHE A 135 5.88 -27.10 -6.41
CA PHE A 135 5.98 -28.20 -7.38
C PHE A 135 6.46 -29.47 -6.67
N TRP A 136 5.79 -30.60 -6.89
CA TRP A 136 5.96 -31.81 -6.08
C TRP A 136 7.40 -32.33 -5.98
N LEU A 137 8.23 -32.18 -7.03
CA LEU A 137 9.65 -32.56 -7.01
C LEU A 137 10.57 -31.54 -6.34
N THR A 138 10.17 -30.27 -6.27
CA THR A 138 10.99 -29.16 -5.75
C THR A 138 10.32 -28.45 -4.57
N SER A 139 9.38 -29.09 -3.90
CA SER A 139 8.56 -28.51 -2.82
C SER A 139 9.39 -28.01 -1.62
N TRP A 140 10.58 -28.56 -1.42
CA TRP A 140 11.52 -28.13 -0.39
C TRP A 140 12.33 -26.88 -0.80
N MET A 141 12.33 -26.50 -2.08
CA MET A 141 13.08 -25.36 -2.59
C MET A 141 12.35 -24.03 -2.31
N PRO A 142 13.06 -22.98 -1.87
CA PRO A 142 12.47 -21.66 -1.69
C PRO A 142 11.95 -21.08 -3.01
N ALA A 143 10.81 -20.40 -2.98
CA ALA A 143 10.27 -19.67 -4.14
C ALA A 143 10.68 -18.19 -4.11
N ILE A 144 11.16 -17.69 -5.24
CA ILE A 144 11.40 -16.27 -5.46
C ILE A 144 10.24 -15.72 -6.28
N ARG A 145 9.43 -14.84 -5.68
CA ARG A 145 8.39 -14.09 -6.38
C ARG A 145 8.56 -12.61 -6.10
N SER A 146 8.70 -11.80 -7.14
CA SER A 146 8.75 -10.35 -6.98
C SER A 146 7.43 -9.83 -6.45
N PRO A 147 7.42 -8.95 -5.44
CA PRO A 147 6.19 -8.37 -4.95
C PRO A 147 5.56 -7.51 -6.04
N MET A 148 4.24 -7.53 -6.12
CA MET A 148 3.49 -6.75 -7.11
C MET A 148 2.22 -6.16 -6.52
N CYS A 149 1.75 -5.08 -7.14
CA CYS A 149 0.39 -4.59 -7.01
C CYS A 149 -0.20 -4.44 -8.42
N GLU A 150 -1.25 -5.20 -8.73
CA GLU A 150 -1.97 -5.16 -10.00
C GLU A 150 -3.35 -4.54 -9.80
N VAL A 151 -3.73 -3.63 -10.69
CA VAL A 151 -5.03 -2.97 -10.68
C VAL A 151 -5.69 -3.19 -12.04
N THR A 152 -6.86 -3.80 -12.05
CA THR A 152 -7.70 -3.98 -13.24
C THR A 152 -8.87 -3.02 -13.17
N HIS A 153 -9.06 -2.23 -14.22
CA HIS A 153 -10.21 -1.34 -14.38
C HIS A 153 -11.41 -2.10 -14.96
N ARG A 154 -12.59 -1.50 -14.82
CA ARG A 154 -13.79 -1.93 -15.53
C ARG A 154 -13.64 -1.71 -17.02
N GLU A 155 -14.44 -2.47 -17.76
CA GLU A 155 -14.62 -2.27 -19.19
C GLU A 155 -15.19 -0.87 -19.46
N VAL A 156 -14.54 -0.11 -20.34
CA VAL A 156 -15.01 1.21 -20.80
C VAL A 156 -15.22 1.20 -22.31
N THR A 157 -16.24 1.91 -22.79
CA THR A 157 -16.45 2.07 -24.24
C THR A 157 -15.42 3.05 -24.80
N VAL A 158 -14.75 2.67 -25.88
CA VAL A 158 -13.85 3.56 -26.61
C VAL A 158 -14.69 4.39 -27.58
N PRO A 159 -14.71 5.73 -27.45
CA PRO A 159 -15.48 6.58 -28.36
C PRO A 159 -14.79 6.59 -29.73
N GLU A 160 -15.24 5.71 -30.61
CA GLU A 160 -14.74 5.61 -31.99
C GLU A 160 -15.82 6.07 -32.96
N THR A 161 -15.48 7.03 -33.80
CA THR A 161 -16.36 7.52 -34.88
C THR A 161 -16.45 6.45 -35.97
N ALA A 162 -17.63 5.83 -36.08
CA ALA A 162 -18.06 4.90 -37.14
C ALA A 162 -17.75 3.40 -36.93
N LEU A 163 -18.43 2.78 -35.96
CA LEU A 163 -18.63 1.34 -35.87
C LEU A 163 -20.13 1.00 -35.95
N GLU A 164 -20.69 0.91 -37.16
CA GLU A 164 -22.10 0.57 -37.36
C GLU A 164 -22.43 -0.80 -36.74
N GLY A 165 -23.37 -0.82 -35.77
CA GLY A 165 -23.82 -2.04 -35.10
C GLY A 165 -22.78 -2.72 -34.19
N LYS A 166 -21.62 -2.10 -33.98
CA LYS A 166 -20.50 -2.65 -33.22
C LYS A 166 -20.10 -1.73 -32.07
N GLN A 167 -19.56 -2.32 -31.02
CA GLN A 167 -19.03 -1.61 -29.86
C GLN A 167 -17.57 -1.98 -29.68
N HIS A 168 -16.72 -0.96 -29.55
CA HIS A 168 -15.34 -1.12 -29.13
C HIS A 168 -15.25 -0.82 -27.63
N VAL A 169 -14.74 -1.78 -26.88
CA VAL A 169 -14.51 -1.67 -25.44
C VAL A 169 -13.06 -1.94 -25.09
N LYS A 170 -12.62 -1.36 -23.97
CA LYS A 170 -11.26 -1.47 -23.46
C LYS A 170 -11.26 -1.79 -21.97
N THR A 171 -10.39 -2.69 -21.56
CA THR A 171 -10.08 -2.98 -20.15
C THR A 171 -8.61 -2.72 -19.91
N ARG A 172 -8.28 -1.91 -18.89
CA ARG A 172 -6.90 -1.57 -18.54
C ARG A 172 -6.44 -2.32 -17.29
N THR A 173 -5.30 -3.00 -17.38
CA THR A 173 -4.57 -3.55 -16.23
C THR A 173 -3.26 -2.81 -16.03
N VAL A 174 -2.99 -2.36 -14.82
CA VAL A 174 -1.74 -1.68 -14.43
C VAL A 174 -1.06 -2.46 -13.33
N THR A 175 0.16 -2.96 -13.57
CA THR A 175 0.92 -3.77 -12.60
C THR A 175 2.19 -3.06 -12.17
N PHE A 176 2.30 -2.73 -10.88
CA PHE A 176 3.50 -2.17 -10.28
C PHE A 176 4.35 -3.27 -9.61
N TRP A 177 5.48 -3.58 -10.22
CA TRP A 177 6.46 -4.56 -9.74
C TRP A 177 7.46 -3.96 -8.77
N ASN A 178 7.86 -4.77 -7.79
CA ASN A 178 8.82 -4.42 -6.73
C ASN A 178 8.40 -3.18 -5.94
N SER A 179 7.10 -2.98 -5.75
CA SER A 179 6.49 -1.78 -5.16
C SER A 179 6.86 -1.51 -3.70
N SER A 180 7.51 -2.44 -3.01
CA SER A 180 7.92 -2.32 -1.60
C SER A 180 9.45 -2.31 -1.40
N LEU A 181 10.24 -2.53 -2.46
CA LEU A 181 11.70 -2.54 -2.34
C LEU A 181 12.25 -1.11 -2.43
N PRO A 182 13.24 -0.73 -1.59
CA PRO A 182 13.57 0.68 -1.39
C PRO A 182 14.46 1.31 -2.47
N SER A 183 15.26 0.50 -3.16
CA SER A 183 16.28 0.92 -4.13
C SER A 183 16.38 -0.02 -5.33
N PHE A 184 15.50 -1.01 -5.42
CA PHE A 184 15.56 -2.05 -6.46
C PHE A 184 14.62 -1.70 -7.60
N TRP A 185 14.94 -2.17 -8.80
CA TRP A 185 14.24 -1.85 -10.04
C TRP A 185 12.70 -1.91 -9.92
N HIS A 186 12.07 -0.75 -10.11
CA HIS A 186 10.65 -0.54 -10.26
C HIS A 186 10.25 -0.61 -11.75
N ARG A 187 9.17 -1.32 -12.04
CA ARG A 187 8.54 -1.38 -13.38
C ARG A 187 7.03 -1.30 -13.23
N ILE A 188 6.41 -0.48 -14.05
CA ILE A 188 4.95 -0.42 -14.18
C ILE A 188 4.60 -0.95 -15.57
N ASP A 189 3.77 -1.98 -15.60
CA ASP A 189 3.24 -2.54 -16.85
C ASP A 189 1.84 -1.96 -17.04
N VAL A 190 1.58 -1.32 -18.17
CA VAL A 190 0.22 -0.90 -18.57
C VAL A 190 -0.19 -1.79 -19.73
N VAL A 191 -1.28 -2.53 -19.53
CA VAL A 191 -1.86 -3.42 -20.55
C VAL A 191 -3.28 -2.99 -20.81
N ASP A 192 -3.54 -2.57 -22.05
CA ASP A 192 -4.89 -2.25 -22.53
C ASP A 192 -5.36 -3.40 -23.42
N ASP A 193 -6.38 -4.12 -22.96
CA ASP A 193 -7.06 -5.17 -23.72
C ASP A 193 -8.27 -4.57 -24.44
N HIS A 194 -8.29 -4.69 -25.76
CA HIS A 194 -9.31 -4.15 -26.63
C HIS A 194 -10.17 -5.26 -27.22
N VAL A 195 -11.48 -5.03 -27.27
CA VAL A 195 -12.46 -5.95 -27.86
C VAL A 195 -13.43 -5.15 -28.73
N ILE A 196 -13.61 -5.59 -29.97
CA ILE A 196 -14.72 -5.17 -30.83
C ILE A 196 -15.74 -6.31 -30.85
N ARG A 197 -16.98 -6.00 -30.45
CA ARG A 197 -18.09 -6.93 -30.44
C ARG A 197 -19.32 -6.35 -31.14
N ASN A 198 -20.11 -7.21 -31.75
CA ASN A 198 -21.42 -6.86 -32.27
C ASN A 198 -22.35 -6.50 -31.09
N VAL A 199 -23.08 -5.39 -31.20
CA VAL A 199 -24.03 -4.95 -30.16
C VAL A 199 -25.21 -5.92 -29.99
N PRO A 200 -25.83 -6.45 -31.07
CA PRO A 200 -27.04 -7.27 -30.92
C PRO A 200 -26.83 -8.64 -30.27
N ASP A 201 -25.73 -9.32 -30.56
CA ASP A 201 -25.46 -10.69 -30.12
C ASP A 201 -24.23 -10.84 -29.19
N GLY A 202 -23.48 -9.75 -28.98
CA GLY A 202 -22.27 -9.74 -28.17
C GLY A 202 -21.08 -10.49 -28.78
N LYS A 203 -21.19 -10.96 -30.03
CA LYS A 203 -20.15 -11.78 -30.66
C LYS A 203 -18.88 -10.96 -30.85
N VAL A 204 -17.77 -11.47 -30.32
CA VAL A 204 -16.44 -10.87 -30.49
C VAL A 204 -15.98 -11.05 -31.93
N GLU A 205 -15.63 -9.95 -32.56
CA GLU A 205 -15.09 -9.92 -33.93
C GLU A 205 -13.57 -9.73 -33.92
N LYS A 206 -13.08 -8.85 -33.04
CA LYS A 206 -11.65 -8.56 -32.92
C LYS A 206 -11.24 -8.42 -31.47
N LYS A 207 -10.06 -8.94 -31.13
CA LYS A 207 -9.42 -8.78 -29.83
C LYS A 207 -7.93 -8.55 -30.01
N TRP A 208 -7.38 -7.58 -29.31
CA TRP A 208 -5.93 -7.36 -29.25
C TRP A 208 -5.54 -6.73 -27.90
N SER A 209 -4.24 -6.71 -27.63
CA SER A 209 -3.68 -6.12 -26.42
C SER A 209 -2.53 -5.19 -26.78
N GLU A 210 -2.49 -4.03 -26.14
CA GLU A 210 -1.39 -3.08 -26.21
C GLU A 210 -0.66 -3.08 -24.87
N ARG A 211 0.68 -3.05 -24.91
CA ARG A 211 1.50 -3.06 -23.69
C ARG A 211 2.55 -1.96 -23.71
N GLU A 212 2.58 -1.20 -22.63
CA GLU A 212 3.58 -0.18 -22.36
C GLU A 212 4.32 -0.49 -21.05
N TYR A 213 5.63 -0.24 -21.03
CA TYR A 213 6.45 -0.34 -19.83
C TYR A 213 6.87 1.06 -19.38
N VAL A 214 6.40 1.45 -18.19
CA VAL A 214 6.63 2.77 -17.62
C VAL A 214 7.63 2.68 -16.47
N LYS A 215 8.57 3.63 -16.44
CA LYS A 215 9.53 3.84 -15.36
C LYS A 215 9.46 5.30 -14.91
N ALA A 216 9.50 5.53 -13.60
CA ALA A 216 9.56 6.87 -13.03
C ALA A 216 10.45 6.85 -11.79
N TYR A 217 11.62 7.47 -11.89
CA TYR A 217 12.60 7.59 -10.81
C TYR A 217 12.83 9.03 -10.39
N GLN A 218 12.40 9.99 -11.19
CA GLN A 218 12.47 11.41 -10.88
C GLN A 218 11.07 12.01 -10.90
N GLY A 219 10.76 12.82 -9.89
CA GLY A 219 9.55 13.64 -9.81
C GLY A 219 9.93 15.12 -9.73
N ASP A 220 8.95 15.97 -9.39
CA ASP A 220 9.17 17.43 -9.27
C ASP A 220 10.18 17.79 -8.19
N VAL A 221 10.27 16.96 -7.14
CA VAL A 221 11.27 17.09 -6.07
C VAL A 221 12.03 15.77 -5.90
N GLY A 222 13.35 15.85 -5.89
CA GLY A 222 14.27 14.75 -5.66
C GLY A 222 15.12 14.41 -6.87
N ASP A 223 15.94 13.36 -6.73
CA ASP A 223 16.91 12.91 -7.72
C ASP A 223 16.66 11.44 -8.07
N ALA A 224 16.93 11.04 -9.32
CA ALA A 224 16.70 9.67 -9.79
C ALA A 224 17.49 8.59 -9.03
N SER A 225 18.57 8.97 -8.34
CA SER A 225 19.37 8.09 -7.50
C SER A 225 18.83 7.93 -6.07
N TRP A 226 17.82 8.73 -5.68
CA TRP A 226 17.28 8.69 -4.33
C TRP A 226 16.52 7.40 -4.07
N THR A 227 16.79 6.82 -2.90
CA THR A 227 15.97 5.73 -2.39
C THR A 227 14.60 6.26 -1.97
N SER A 228 13.61 5.37 -1.90
CA SER A 228 12.30 5.72 -1.34
C SER A 228 12.38 6.29 0.08
N TYR A 229 13.33 5.82 0.91
CA TYR A 229 13.61 6.41 2.23
C TYR A 229 14.09 7.85 2.16
N ARG A 230 14.95 8.17 1.18
CA ARG A 230 15.45 9.54 0.98
C ARG A 230 14.32 10.48 0.55
N HIS A 231 13.44 10.05 -0.35
CA HIS A 231 12.25 10.82 -0.72
C HIS A 231 11.33 11.08 0.49
N GLN A 232 11.05 10.05 1.31
CA GLN A 232 10.25 10.20 2.52
C GLN A 232 10.89 11.19 3.51
N LEU A 233 12.17 11.02 3.80
CA LEU A 233 12.89 11.89 4.73
C LEU A 233 12.86 13.34 4.26
N GLU A 234 13.00 13.58 2.96
CA GLU A 234 12.93 14.93 2.40
C GLU A 234 11.54 15.56 2.59
N GLN A 235 10.46 14.81 2.33
CA GLN A 235 9.10 15.34 2.57
C GLN A 235 8.83 15.61 4.06
N PHE A 236 9.32 14.73 4.96
CA PHE A 236 9.25 14.96 6.40
C PHE A 236 10.00 16.24 6.81
N VAL A 237 11.25 16.42 6.36
CA VAL A 237 12.05 17.62 6.65
C VAL A 237 11.40 18.88 6.08
N ASN A 238 10.83 18.81 4.88
CA ASN A 238 10.11 19.94 4.28
C ASN A 238 8.91 20.35 5.12
N LYS A 239 8.10 19.39 5.58
CA LYS A 239 6.96 19.66 6.47
C LYS A 239 7.40 20.29 7.79
N VAL A 240 8.44 19.74 8.43
CA VAL A 240 9.03 20.27 9.67
C VAL A 240 9.52 21.71 9.50
N ARG A 241 10.12 22.03 8.36
CA ARG A 241 10.68 23.37 8.06
C ARG A 241 9.66 24.35 7.47
N GLY A 242 8.38 23.97 7.37
CA GLY A 242 7.34 24.81 6.76
C GLY A 242 7.56 25.10 5.27
N ARG A 243 8.29 24.23 4.57
CA ARG A 243 8.54 24.35 3.13
C ARG A 243 7.39 23.75 2.35
N GLU A 244 7.19 24.24 1.14
CA GLU A 244 6.25 23.65 0.20
C GLU A 244 6.66 22.19 -0.08
N SER A 245 5.80 21.25 0.31
CA SER A 245 5.98 19.83 -0.02
C SER A 245 5.58 19.58 -1.48
N ALA A 246 6.14 18.54 -2.11
CA ALA A 246 5.83 18.15 -3.49
C ALA A 246 4.41 17.55 -3.66
N GLY A 247 3.45 17.93 -2.82
CA GLY A 247 2.09 17.41 -2.78
C GLY A 247 1.94 16.00 -2.21
N VAL A 248 3.04 15.32 -1.85
CA VAL A 248 2.99 13.95 -1.31
C VAL A 248 3.11 13.96 0.21
N TRP A 249 2.00 13.70 0.89
CA TRP A 249 1.93 13.50 2.33
C TRP A 249 1.01 12.32 2.67
N ILE A 250 1.29 11.63 3.77
CA ILE A 250 0.46 10.55 4.29
C ILE A 250 -0.17 11.06 5.58
N ASP A 251 -1.50 11.15 5.58
CA ASP A 251 -2.25 11.60 6.75
C ASP A 251 -2.41 10.46 7.77
N GLY A 252 -2.59 10.81 9.04
CA GLY A 252 -2.87 9.85 10.10
C GLY A 252 -4.13 9.02 9.85
N ASP A 253 -5.11 9.58 9.13
CA ASP A 253 -6.29 8.83 8.67
C ASP A 253 -5.92 7.62 7.80
N ASP A 254 -4.86 7.71 6.98
CA ASP A 254 -4.41 6.57 6.17
C ASP A 254 -3.90 5.43 7.06
N SER A 255 -3.13 5.76 8.11
CA SER A 255 -2.62 4.80 9.10
C SER A 255 -3.75 4.12 9.86
N VAL A 256 -4.76 4.88 10.28
CA VAL A 256 -5.94 4.34 10.97
C VAL A 256 -6.72 3.40 10.05
N ARG A 257 -7.03 3.82 8.81
CA ARG A 257 -7.76 2.99 7.84
C ARG A 257 -7.00 1.70 7.49
N GLN A 258 -5.67 1.78 7.39
CA GLN A 258 -4.84 0.60 7.16
C GLN A 258 -4.98 -0.41 8.31
N MET A 259 -4.93 0.06 9.56
CA MET A 259 -5.10 -0.82 10.70
C MET A 259 -6.53 -1.34 10.86
N GLU A 260 -7.56 -0.54 10.52
CA GLU A 260 -8.95 -1.00 10.48
C GLU A 260 -9.13 -2.14 9.45
N MET A 261 -8.47 -2.04 8.29
CA MET A 261 -8.46 -3.12 7.31
C MET A 261 -7.79 -4.39 7.84
N ILE A 262 -6.62 -4.29 8.49
CA ILE A 262 -5.93 -5.44 9.09
C ILE A 262 -6.81 -6.08 10.17
N ASP A 263 -7.31 -5.29 11.12
CA ASP A 263 -8.18 -5.77 12.20
C ASP A 263 -9.45 -6.45 11.64
N SER A 264 -10.01 -5.95 10.53
CA SER A 264 -11.18 -6.55 9.90
C SER A 264 -10.89 -7.96 9.35
N ALA A 265 -9.70 -8.20 8.81
CA ALA A 265 -9.30 -9.53 8.34
C ALA A 265 -9.13 -10.51 9.51
N TYR A 266 -8.46 -10.07 10.58
CA TYR A 266 -8.32 -10.87 11.81
C TYR A 266 -9.68 -11.28 12.37
N ARG A 267 -10.58 -10.31 12.57
CA ARG A 267 -11.94 -10.58 13.06
C ARG A 267 -12.69 -11.53 12.13
N LYS A 268 -12.58 -11.35 10.81
CA LYS A 268 -13.25 -12.23 9.82
C LYS A 268 -12.71 -13.67 9.86
N ALA A 269 -11.43 -13.84 10.19
CA ALA A 269 -10.79 -15.14 10.39
C ALA A 269 -11.09 -15.77 11.77
N GLY A 270 -11.84 -15.09 12.65
CA GLY A 270 -12.10 -15.56 14.02
C GLY A 270 -10.92 -15.36 14.97
N LEU A 271 -9.94 -14.54 14.58
CA LEU A 271 -8.75 -14.23 15.36
C LEU A 271 -8.97 -12.97 16.20
N PRO A 272 -8.35 -12.88 17.40
CA PRO A 272 -8.30 -11.65 18.14
C PRO A 272 -7.51 -10.59 17.37
N VAL A 273 -7.87 -9.31 17.53
CA VAL A 273 -7.01 -8.21 17.08
C VAL A 273 -5.68 -8.24 17.85
N ARG A 274 -4.61 -7.75 17.23
CA ARG A 274 -3.27 -7.83 17.83
C ARG A 274 -3.21 -7.03 19.14
N PRO A 275 -2.44 -7.50 20.14
CA PRO A 275 -2.29 -6.82 21.41
C PRO A 275 -1.87 -5.36 21.23
N GLY A 276 -2.61 -4.46 21.88
CA GLY A 276 -2.30 -3.04 21.87
C GLY A 276 -1.24 -2.66 22.89
N SER A 277 -0.81 -1.41 22.83
CA SER A 277 0.10 -0.83 23.82
C SER A 277 -0.55 -0.76 25.20
N THR A 278 0.20 -1.10 26.24
CA THR A 278 -0.18 -0.90 27.64
C THR A 278 0.18 0.49 28.15
N TYR A 279 0.65 1.39 27.28
CA TYR A 279 1.04 2.74 27.65
C TYR A 279 -0.22 3.60 27.87
N GLU A 280 -0.42 4.08 29.11
CA GLU A 280 -1.61 4.86 29.48
C GLU A 280 -1.45 6.39 29.38
N GLY A 281 -0.27 6.90 28.97
CA GLY A 281 -0.08 8.34 28.73
C GLY A 281 -0.38 9.23 29.93
N SER A 282 0.49 9.23 30.94
CA SER A 282 0.44 10.17 32.07
C SER A 282 0.86 11.58 31.68
#